data_AF-A0A820ZES1-F1
#
_entry.id   AF-A0A820ZES1-F1
#
_cell.length_a   1.000
_cell.length_b   1.000
_cell.length_c   1.000
_cell.angle_alpha   90.00
_cell.angle_beta   90.00
_cell.angle_gamma   90.00
#
_symmetry.space_group_name_H-M   'P 1'
#
loop_
_entity.id
_entity.type
_entity.pdbx_description
1 polymer ?
#
loop_
_entity_poly.entity_id
_entity_poly.type
_entity_poly.pdbx_seq_one_letter_code
_entity_poly.pdbx_strand_id
1 'polypeptide(L)'
;MQFRAKSNKSFVIPVQDIHSVLELTVYDEDSNKTNEFIGRVAIPLLSIKDGEKKWMTLKDRKCLLPVKGAIEIEATLIYTNRKAVIRTFNPKEKIN
;
A
#
# COMPACT_ATOMS: atom_id res chain seq x y z
N MET A 1 2.49 23.83 -6.19
CA MET A 1 3.38 23.58 -5.03
C MET A 1 3.35 22.08 -4.69
N GLN A 2 4.34 21.33 -5.16
CA GLN A 2 4.48 19.88 -4.92
C GLN A 2 5.45 19.71 -3.74
N PHE A 3 4.95 19.29 -2.58
CA PHE A 3 5.82 18.90 -1.47
C PHE A 3 6.41 17.52 -1.80
N ARG A 4 7.74 17.40 -1.77
CA ARG A 4 8.46 16.12 -1.93
C ARG A 4 9.21 15.85 -0.64
N ALA A 5 8.62 15.05 0.25
CA ALA A 5 9.36 14.44 1.35
C ALA A 5 10.07 13.20 0.80
N LYS A 6 11.41 13.15 0.92
CA LYS A 6 12.21 11.99 0.51
C LYS A 6 12.74 11.29 1.75
N SER A 7 12.10 10.19 2.14
CA SER A 7 12.59 9.27 3.16
C SER A 7 12.67 7.89 2.53
N ASN A 8 13.87 7.30 2.48
CA ASN A 8 14.07 5.94 1.99
C ASN A 8 14.00 4.98 3.17
N LYS A 9 12.79 4.55 3.53
CA LYS A 9 12.57 3.47 4.51
C LYS A 9 12.02 2.25 3.79
N SER A 10 12.60 1.09 4.07
CA SER A 10 12.15 -0.20 3.54
C SER A 10 11.51 -1.02 4.63
N PHE A 11 10.46 -1.75 4.28
CA PHE A 11 9.71 -2.61 5.21
C PHE A 11 9.48 -3.97 4.56
N VAL A 12 9.46 -5.03 5.38
CA VAL A 12 9.05 -6.37 4.98
C VAL A 12 7.76 -6.70 5.71
N ILE A 13 6.69 -6.96 4.95
CA ILE A 13 5.36 -7.21 5.50
C ILE A 13 4.97 -8.65 5.14
N PRO A 14 4.61 -9.51 6.12
CA PRO A 14 4.13 -10.85 5.82
C PRO A 14 2.76 -10.78 5.13
N VAL A 15 2.64 -11.42 3.96
CA VAL A 15 1.40 -11.50 3.20
C VAL A 15 0.71 -12.84 3.47
N GLN A 16 -0.50 -12.78 4.04
CA GLN A 16 -1.31 -13.97 4.26
C GLN A 16 -2.22 -14.30 3.09
N ASP A 17 -2.65 -13.32 2.31
CA ASP A 17 -3.56 -13.49 1.17
C ASP A 17 -3.12 -12.59 0.01
N ILE A 18 -2.85 -13.19 -1.14
CA ILE A 18 -2.35 -12.50 -2.33
C ILE A 18 -3.41 -11.57 -2.96
N HIS A 19 -4.70 -11.78 -2.67
CA HIS A 19 -5.77 -10.89 -3.10
C HIS A 19 -5.96 -9.68 -2.17
N SER A 20 -5.12 -9.53 -1.15
CA SER A 20 -5.16 -8.38 -0.25
C SER A 20 -4.73 -7.08 -0.94
N VAL A 21 -5.02 -5.97 -0.27
CA VAL A 21 -4.62 -4.63 -0.66
C VAL A 21 -3.65 -4.09 0.37
N LEU A 22 -2.49 -3.61 -0.07
CA LEU A 22 -1.56 -2.85 0.76
C LEU A 22 -2.05 -1.41 0.87
N GLU A 23 -2.41 -0.98 2.07
CA GLU A 23 -2.83 0.38 2.36
C GLU A 23 -1.68 1.15 3.00
N LEU A 24 -1.25 2.24 2.36
CA LEU A 24 -0.23 3.12 2.91
C LEU A 24 -0.87 4.46 3.25
N THR A 25 -0.71 4.90 4.49
CA THR A 25 -1.23 6.18 4.97
C THR A 25 -0.07 7.08 5.36
N VAL A 26 -0.12 8.32 4.89
CA VAL A 26 0.83 9.38 5.19
C VAL A 26 0.21 10.25 6.27
N TYR A 27 0.97 10.44 7.34
CA TYR A 27 0.65 11.38 8.40
C TYR A 27 1.74 12.46 8.48
N ASP A 28 1.36 13.65 8.89
CA ASP A 28 2.29 14.69 9.30
C ASP A 28 2.67 14.46 10.77
N GLU A 29 3.97 14.35 11.01
CA GLU A 29 4.55 14.06 12.33
C GLU A 29 4.83 15.39 13.03
N ASP A 30 3.76 16.08 13.43
CA ASP A 30 3.87 17.35 14.16
C ASP A 30 4.14 17.05 15.65
N SER A 31 5.36 17.33 16.09
CA SER A 31 5.92 16.95 17.41
C SER A 31 5.10 17.34 18.66
N ASN A 32 4.06 18.17 18.51
CA ASN A 32 3.21 18.65 19.61
C ASN A 32 1.70 18.31 19.45
N LYS A 33 1.27 17.56 18.42
CA LYS A 33 -0.15 17.26 18.15
C LYS A 33 -0.41 15.79 17.79
N THR A 34 -1.67 15.39 17.81
CA THR A 34 -2.13 14.14 17.20
C THR A 34 -1.78 14.14 15.72
N ASN A 35 -0.99 13.16 15.25
CA ASN A 35 -0.59 12.98 13.85
C ASN A 35 -1.72 13.32 12.87
N GLU A 36 -1.50 14.35 12.03
CA GLU A 36 -2.51 14.80 11.07
C GLU A 36 -2.50 13.89 9.84
N PHE A 37 -3.67 13.43 9.39
CA PHE A 37 -3.78 12.64 8.16
C PHE A 37 -3.54 13.52 6.93
N ILE A 38 -2.56 13.16 6.11
CA ILE A 38 -2.25 13.87 4.86
C ILE A 38 -2.90 13.18 3.66
N GLY A 39 -2.90 11.85 3.64
CA GLY A 39 -3.46 11.10 2.53
C GLY A 39 -3.12 9.62 2.59
N ARG A 40 -3.72 8.83 1.69
CA ARG A 40 -3.46 7.40 1.59
C ARG A 40 -3.43 6.89 0.16
N VAL A 41 -2.84 5.72 -0.03
CA VAL A 41 -2.95 4.93 -1.26
C VAL A 41 -3.33 3.49 -0.91
N ALA A 42 -3.99 2.82 -1.86
CA ALA A 42 -4.39 1.43 -1.77
C ALA A 42 -3.84 0.69 -3.00
N ILE A 43 -3.04 -0.35 -2.77
CA ILE A 43 -2.29 -1.07 -3.81
C ILE A 43 -2.70 -2.54 -3.74
N PRO A 44 -3.54 -3.05 -4.67
CA PRO A 44 -3.78 -4.48 -4.79
C PRO A 44 -2.45 -5.21 -4.96
N LEU A 45 -2.16 -6.24 -4.16
CA LEU A 45 -0.86 -6.91 -4.19
C LEU A 45 -0.56 -7.52 -5.56
N LEU A 46 -1.57 -8.06 -6.25
CA LEU A 46 -1.47 -8.58 -7.62
C LEU A 46 -1.15 -7.51 -8.69
N SER A 47 -1.28 -6.23 -8.36
CA SER A 47 -0.92 -5.13 -9.28
C SER A 47 0.53 -4.68 -9.17
N ILE A 48 1.27 -5.21 -8.18
CA ILE A 48 2.68 -4.90 -7.98
C ILE A 48 3.47 -5.55 -9.12
N LYS A 49 4.29 -4.74 -9.79
CA LYS A 49 5.36 -5.23 -10.66
C LYS A 49 6.67 -5.11 -9.91
N ASP A 50 7.38 -6.22 -9.80
CA ASP A 50 8.57 -6.31 -8.96
C ASP A 50 9.64 -5.29 -9.38
N GLY A 51 10.07 -4.47 -8.42
CA GLY A 51 11.11 -3.45 -8.62
C GLY A 51 10.67 -2.23 -9.44
N GLU A 52 9.39 -2.14 -9.85
CA GLU A 52 8.88 -0.97 -10.57
C GLU A 52 8.70 0.21 -9.60
N LYS A 53 9.42 1.32 -9.87
CA LYS A 53 9.15 2.60 -9.22
C LYS A 53 7.93 3.25 -9.82
N LYS A 54 6.96 3.62 -8.98
CA LYS A 54 5.71 4.23 -9.41
C LYS A 54 5.30 5.38 -8.52
N TRP A 55 4.95 6.51 -9.14
CA TRP A 55 4.29 7.62 -8.48
C TRP A 55 2.81 7.35 -8.31
N MET A 56 2.30 7.52 -7.10
CA MET A 56 0.90 7.34 -6.75
C MET A 56 0.34 8.60 -6.09
N THR A 57 -0.72 9.16 -6.67
CA THR A 57 -1.46 10.30 -6.11
C THR A 57 -2.10 9.90 -4.79
N LEU A 58 -1.93 10.74 -3.76
CA LEU A 58 -2.59 10.53 -2.48
C LEU A 58 -4.10 10.73 -2.62
N LYS A 59 -4.86 9.96 -1.86
CA LYS A 59 -6.32 10.06 -1.78
C LYS A 59 -6.80 10.36 -0.37
N ASP A 60 -8.06 10.76 -0.27
CA ASP A 60 -8.78 10.95 0.99
C ASP A 60 -8.93 9.64 1.77
N ARG A 61 -9.44 9.71 3.00
CA ARG A 61 -9.57 8.54 3.90
C ARG A 61 -10.38 7.40 3.29
N LYS A 62 -11.32 7.72 2.39
CA LYS A 62 -12.17 6.74 1.70
C LYS A 62 -11.58 6.22 0.38
N CYS A 63 -10.39 6.69 -0.03
CA CYS A 63 -9.76 6.36 -1.32
C CYS A 63 -10.62 6.74 -2.55
N LEU A 64 -11.53 7.71 -2.42
CA LEU A 64 -12.46 8.12 -3.46
C LEU A 64 -11.95 9.33 -4.24
N LEU A 65 -11.42 10.33 -3.52
CA LEU A 65 -11.03 11.61 -4.11
C LEU A 65 -9.52 11.84 -3.98
N PRO A 66 -8.87 12.40 -5.00
CA PRO A 66 -7.47 12.80 -4.89
C PRO A 66 -7.31 13.93 -3.87
N VAL A 67 -6.21 13.90 -3.12
CA VAL A 67 -5.78 15.00 -2.25
C VAL A 67 -4.41 15.50 -2.70
N LYS A 68 -3.95 16.60 -2.12
CA LYS A 68 -2.67 17.20 -2.50
C LYS A 68 -1.51 16.27 -2.12
N GLY A 69 -0.66 15.96 -3.11
CA GLY A 69 0.57 15.20 -2.92
C GLY A 69 0.58 13.86 -3.63
N ALA A 70 1.77 13.30 -3.75
CA ALA A 70 2.01 11.98 -4.32
C ALA A 70 3.23 11.36 -3.64
N ILE A 71 3.28 10.04 -3.62
CA ILE A 71 4.41 9.27 -3.09
C ILE A 71 4.98 8.38 -4.19
N GLU A 72 6.30 8.21 -4.21
CA GLU A 72 6.99 7.24 -5.04
C GLU A 72 7.19 5.96 -4.25
N ILE A 73 6.80 4.84 -4.83
CA ILE A 73 6.89 3.53 -4.18
C ILE A 73 7.62 2.58 -5.11
N GLU A 74 8.46 1.74 -4.52
CA GLU A 74 9.09 0.57 -5.14
C GLU A 74 8.77 -0.63 -4.24
N ALA A 75 8.25 -1.72 -4.82
CA ALA A 75 7.89 -2.91 -4.07
C ALA A 75 8.19 -4.19 -4.87
N THR A 76 8.40 -5.28 -4.15
CA THR A 76 8.58 -6.63 -4.69
C THR A 76 7.68 -7.58 -3.92
N LEU A 77 6.88 -8.38 -4.61
CA LEU A 77 6.02 -9.38 -4.01
C LEU A 77 6.67 -10.75 -4.09
N ILE A 78 7.26 -11.20 -2.98
CA ILE A 78 7.88 -12.53 -2.91
C ILE A 78 6.84 -13.54 -2.45
N TYR A 79 6.47 -14.49 -3.32
CA TYR A 79 5.55 -15.58 -2.99
C TYR A 79 5.96 -16.89 -3.66
N THR A 80 5.71 -18.02 -3.00
CA THR A 80 5.90 -19.34 -3.59
C THR A 80 4.66 -19.76 -4.38
N ASN A 81 4.80 -19.97 -5.70
CA ASN A 81 3.72 -20.35 -6.63
C ASN A 81 2.83 -21.52 -6.15
N ARG A 82 3.37 -22.51 -5.42
CA ARG A 82 2.61 -23.68 -4.95
C ARG A 82 1.48 -23.33 -3.97
N LYS A 83 1.67 -22.32 -3.12
CA LYS A 83 0.64 -21.87 -2.14
C LYS A 83 -0.37 -20.90 -2.75
N ALA A 84 0.02 -20.17 -3.81
CA ALA A 84 -0.85 -19.22 -4.49
C ALA A 84 -1.90 -19.93 -5.37
N VAL A 85 -1.49 -20.94 -6.14
CA VAL A 85 -2.39 -21.73 -7.01
C VAL A 85 -3.52 -22.38 -6.20
N ILE A 86 -3.21 -22.98 -5.04
CA ILE A 86 -4.21 -23.65 -4.19
C ILE A 86 -5.27 -22.66 -3.64
N ARG A 87 -4.89 -21.40 -3.38
CA ARG A 87 -5.83 -20.36 -2.89
C ARG A 87 -6.66 -19.72 -3.99
N THR A 88 -6.14 -19.62 -5.22
CA THR A 88 -6.93 -19.15 -6.37
C THR A 88 -8.13 -20.07 -6.64
N PHE A 89 -8.02 -21.36 -6.33
CA PHE A 89 -9.11 -22.33 -6.47
C PHE A 89 -9.93 -22.56 -5.19
N ASN A 90 -9.58 -21.94 -4.06
CA ASN A 90 -10.34 -22.05 -2.81
C ASN A 90 -10.66 -20.65 -2.25
N PRO A 91 -11.83 -20.06 -2.60
CA PRO A 91 -12.24 -18.77 -2.05
C PRO A 91 -12.31 -18.85 -0.52
N LYS A 92 -12.08 -17.71 0.15
CA LYS A 92 -12.03 -17.61 1.62
C LYS A 92 -13.17 -18.39 2.26
N GLU A 93 -12.83 -19.37 3.11
CA GLU A 93 -13.78 -19.92 4.08
C GLU A 93 -14.32 -18.76 4.92
N LYS A 94 -15.64 -18.59 4.91
CA LYS A 94 -16.30 -17.73 5.88
C LYS A 94 -16.05 -18.36 7.25
N ILE A 95 -15.32 -17.66 8.10
CA ILE A 95 -15.23 -18.00 9.51
C ILE A 95 -16.63 -17.76 10.07
N ASN A 96 -17.30 -18.84 10.46
CA ASN A 96 -18.57 -18.82 11.20
C ASN A 96 -18.33 -18.40 12.65
#